data_AF-A0A2U9PR60-F1
#
_entry.id   AF-A0A2U9PR60-F1
#
_cell.length_a   1.000
_cell.length_b   1.000
_cell.length_c   1.000
_cell.angle_alpha   90.00
_cell.angle_beta   90.00
_cell.angle_gamma   90.00
#
_symmetry.space_group_name_H-M   'P 1'
#
loop_
_entity.id
_entity.type
_entity.pdbx_description
1 polymer ?
#
loop_
_entity_poly.entity_id
_entity_poly.type
_entity_poly.pdbx_seq_one_letter_code
_entity_poly.pdbx_strand_id
1 'polypeptide(L)'
;MTPGYVPPGWYNDPAGPGAARYWDGRRWTDHRQPHPPNPYAAGTPGWPAPAWSGYTAPAAPRPRRRVRRIALAVTGIVAVVGIGSYLLGDTNTHNKWYQKGYDIGYNTKKSVVYTDAETACRWRTLTAVDPGENKYQTRMRQVEKGCIDGFNDRNGTST
;
A
#
# COMPACT_ATOMS: atom_id res chain seq x y z
N MET A 1 12.85 -6.22 48.69
CA MET A 1 12.38 -5.08 47.88
C MET A 1 11.09 -4.58 48.52
N THR A 2 11.16 -3.53 49.32
CA THR A 2 9.99 -2.93 49.99
C THR A 2 9.24 -2.09 48.94
N PRO A 3 7.92 -2.28 48.74
CA PRO A 3 7.16 -1.48 47.78
C PRO A 3 7.19 0.00 48.19
N GLY A 4 7.46 0.88 47.22
CA GLY A 4 7.60 2.32 47.45
C GLY A 4 6.32 2.91 48.06
N TYR A 5 6.45 3.47 49.26
CA TYR A 5 5.37 4.17 49.95
C TYR A 5 5.29 5.60 49.42
N VAL A 6 4.21 5.95 48.72
CA VAL A 6 3.93 7.34 48.35
C VAL A 6 3.29 8.04 49.55
N PRO A 7 3.92 9.07 50.14
CA PRO A 7 3.41 9.74 51.33
C PRO A 7 2.09 10.47 51.02
N PRO A 8 1.21 10.67 52.02
CA PRO A 8 -0.01 11.44 51.84
C PRO A 8 0.28 12.90 51.42
N GLY A 9 -0.46 13.42 50.44
CA GLY A 9 -0.21 14.75 49.88
C GLY A 9 -1.07 15.11 48.67
N TRP A 10 -0.90 16.33 48.17
CA TRP A 10 -1.57 16.80 46.96
C TRP A 10 -0.72 16.51 45.73
N TYR A 11 -1.30 15.83 44.76
CA TYR A 11 -0.63 15.43 43.52
C TYR A 11 -1.50 15.79 42.31
N ASN A 12 -0.91 15.88 41.12
CA ASN A 12 -1.64 16.23 39.90
C ASN A 12 -2.71 15.17 39.59
N ASP A 13 -3.94 15.60 39.29
CA ASP A 13 -5.05 14.69 38.95
C ASP A 13 -4.84 14.11 37.53
N PRO A 14 -4.71 12.78 37.37
CA PRO A 14 -4.60 12.14 36.06
C PRO A 14 -5.86 12.33 35.19
N ALA A 15 -7.01 12.62 35.80
CA ALA A 15 -8.29 12.73 35.12
C ALA A 15 -8.51 14.08 34.42
N GLY A 16 -7.65 15.08 34.61
CA GLY A 16 -7.75 16.35 33.88
C GLY A 16 -6.67 17.37 34.23
N PRO A 17 -6.13 18.12 33.25
CA PRO A 17 -5.16 19.17 33.51
C PRO A 17 -5.80 20.34 34.27
N GLY A 18 -5.21 20.73 35.40
CA GLY A 18 -5.56 21.98 36.11
C GLY A 18 -6.01 21.82 37.57
N ALA A 19 -6.15 20.59 38.09
CA ALA A 19 -6.48 20.33 39.49
C ALA A 19 -5.47 19.38 40.15
N ALA A 20 -5.23 19.59 41.45
CA ALA A 20 -4.54 18.62 42.29
C ALA A 20 -5.57 17.80 43.07
N ARG A 21 -5.34 16.49 43.18
CA ARG A 21 -6.15 15.55 43.96
C ARG A 21 -5.35 15.05 45.16
N TYR A 22 -6.02 14.80 46.29
CA TYR A 22 -5.33 14.37 47.51
C TYR A 22 -5.15 12.85 47.55
N TRP A 23 -3.92 12.41 47.81
CA TRP A 23 -3.51 11.02 48.06
C TRP A 23 -3.39 10.79 49.58
N ASP A 24 -4.01 9.75 50.12
CA ASP A 24 -4.02 9.45 51.57
C ASP A 24 -2.91 8.48 52.02
N GLY A 25 -1.98 8.11 51.12
CA GLY A 25 -0.96 7.08 51.36
C GLY A 25 -1.35 5.68 50.88
N ARG A 26 -2.63 5.45 50.54
CA ARG A 26 -3.15 4.17 50.04
C ARG A 26 -4.00 4.32 48.78
N ARG A 27 -4.74 5.42 48.62
CA ARG A 27 -5.63 5.70 47.49
C ARG A 27 -5.80 7.21 47.26
N TRP A 28 -6.29 7.53 46.06
CA TRP A 28 -6.78 8.87 45.75
C TRP A 28 -8.13 9.12 46.43
N THR A 29 -8.27 10.28 47.07
CA THR A 29 -9.52 10.74 47.70
C THR A 29 -10.28 11.71 46.79
N ASP A 30 -11.56 11.97 47.04
CA ASP A 30 -12.35 12.90 46.22
C ASP A 30 -12.05 14.38 46.44
N HIS A 31 -11.16 14.71 47.38
CA HIS A 31 -10.71 16.08 47.58
C HIS A 31 -9.89 16.54 46.38
N ARG A 32 -10.39 17.60 45.73
CA ARG A 32 -9.72 18.30 44.63
C ARG A 32 -9.54 19.75 45.00
N GLN A 33 -8.39 20.31 44.68
CA GLN A 33 -8.16 21.74 44.78
C GLN A 33 -7.75 22.31 43.42
N PRO A 34 -8.28 23.48 43.04
CA PRO A 34 -7.68 24.28 41.97
C PRO A 34 -6.22 24.56 42.32
N HIS A 35 -5.33 24.56 41.32
CA HIS A 35 -4.00 25.08 41.54
C HIS A 35 -4.12 26.55 41.99
N PRO A 36 -3.33 27.01 42.99
CA PRO A 36 -3.34 28.42 43.35
C PRO A 36 -3.12 29.28 42.08
N PRO A 37 -3.82 30.42 41.94
CA PRO A 37 -3.60 31.32 40.81
C PRO A 37 -2.13 31.64 40.73
N ASN A 38 -1.50 31.37 39.58
CA ASN A 38 -0.11 31.72 39.36
C ASN A 38 0.03 33.24 39.56
N PRO A 39 0.77 33.74 40.58
CA PRO A 39 0.87 35.17 40.84
C PRO A 39 1.55 35.94 39.70
N TYR A 40 2.18 35.23 38.75
CA TYR A 40 2.75 35.82 37.53
C TYR A 40 1.75 36.01 36.38
N ALA A 41 0.46 35.68 36.56
CA ALA A 41 -0.56 35.87 35.52
C ALA A 41 -1.15 37.30 35.46
N ALA A 42 -0.78 38.19 36.39
CA ALA A 42 -1.25 39.57 36.43
C ALA A 42 -0.23 40.53 35.77
N GLY A 43 -0.59 41.01 34.58
CA GLY A 43 -0.11 42.23 33.89
C GLY A 43 1.29 42.75 34.25
N THR A 44 2.28 42.41 33.42
CA THR A 44 3.61 43.03 33.43
C THR A 44 3.48 44.53 33.07
N PRO A 45 3.87 45.49 33.94
CA PRO A 45 4.09 46.87 33.53
C PRO A 45 5.26 46.90 32.54
N GLY A 46 5.12 47.67 31.46
CA GLY A 46 6.12 47.76 30.39
C GLY A 46 7.46 48.30 30.86
N TRP A 47 8.40 47.39 31.14
CA TRP A 47 9.83 47.70 31.20
C TRP A 47 10.42 47.52 29.79
N PRO A 48 11.29 48.43 29.31
CA PRO A 48 11.96 48.23 28.03
C PRO A 48 12.82 46.97 28.11
N ALA A 49 12.55 46.00 27.25
CA ALA A 49 13.30 44.77 27.20
C ALA A 49 14.78 45.07 26.89
N PRO A 50 15.74 44.59 27.70
CA PRO A 50 17.16 44.66 27.34
C PRO A 50 17.38 43.94 26.02
N ALA A 51 18.09 44.60 25.09
CA ALA A 51 18.48 44.04 23.81
C ALA A 51 19.54 42.95 24.02
N TRP A 52 19.12 41.76 24.45
CA TRP A 52 19.92 40.56 24.39
C TRP A 52 20.04 40.14 22.93
N SER A 53 21.05 40.69 22.25
CA SER A 53 21.58 40.17 21.00
C SER A 53 22.05 38.72 21.23
N GLY A 54 21.22 37.73 20.90
CA GLY A 54 21.65 36.33 20.92
C GLY A 54 20.57 35.26 20.87
N TYR A 55 19.34 35.54 21.32
CA TYR A 55 18.28 34.52 21.31
C TYR A 55 17.36 34.72 20.11
N THR A 56 17.67 34.04 19.02
CA THR A 56 16.69 33.83 17.95
C THR A 56 15.56 32.99 18.53
N ALA A 57 14.36 33.59 18.61
CA ALA A 57 13.15 32.82 18.89
C ALA A 57 13.05 31.68 17.85
N PRO A 58 12.79 30.42 18.25
CA PRO A 58 12.61 29.35 17.29
C PRO A 58 11.45 29.73 16.38
N ALA A 59 11.72 29.78 15.08
CA ALA A 59 10.74 30.17 14.07
C ALA A 59 9.47 29.33 14.24
N ALA A 60 8.32 30.00 14.35
CA ALA A 60 7.02 29.33 14.31
C ALA A 60 6.98 28.35 13.10
N PRO A 61 6.42 27.14 13.26
CA PRO A 61 6.35 26.18 12.17
C PRO A 61 5.59 26.82 11.00
N ARG A 62 6.33 27.14 9.93
CA ARG A 62 5.76 27.76 8.73
C ARG A 62 4.63 26.87 8.22
N PRO A 63 3.44 27.41 7.91
CA PRO A 63 2.31 26.59 7.49
C PRO A 63 2.68 25.77 6.24
N ARG A 64 2.30 24.50 6.32
CA ARG A 64 2.49 23.32 5.44
C ARG A 64 2.18 23.49 3.94
N ARG A 65 2.41 24.65 3.33
CA ARG A 65 2.20 24.90 1.89
C ARG A 65 2.97 23.91 1.01
N ARG A 66 4.17 23.48 1.44
CA ARG A 66 4.98 22.47 0.75
C ARG A 66 4.35 21.07 0.82
N VAL A 67 3.83 20.67 1.99
CA VAL A 67 3.15 19.37 2.16
C VAL A 67 1.84 19.32 1.38
N ARG A 68 1.08 20.42 1.36
CA ARG A 68 -0.16 20.52 0.55
C ARG A 68 0.14 20.41 -0.95
N ARG A 69 1.23 21.02 -1.44
CA ARG A 69 1.65 20.89 -2.84
C ARG A 69 2.12 19.47 -3.19
N ILE A 70 2.86 18.83 -2.29
CA ILE A 70 3.30 17.44 -2.48
C ILE A 70 2.10 16.50 -2.53
N ALA A 71 1.15 16.63 -1.60
CA ALA A 71 -0.05 15.79 -1.58
C ALA A 71 -0.86 15.91 -2.89
N LEU A 72 -1.08 17.14 -3.37
CA LEU A 72 -1.77 17.38 -4.65
C LEU A 72 -1.02 16.79 -5.84
N ALA A 73 0.32 16.90 -5.86
CA ALA A 73 1.14 16.31 -6.91
C ALA A 73 1.07 14.78 -6.90
N VAL A 74 1.13 14.13 -5.74
CA VAL A 74 1.03 12.67 -5.63
C VAL A 74 -0.35 12.19 -6.09
N THR A 75 -1.44 12.83 -5.64
CA THR A 75 -2.79 12.49 -6.10
C THR A 75 -2.94 12.65 -7.61
N GLY A 76 -2.40 13.73 -8.17
CA GLY A 76 -2.38 13.96 -9.62
C GLY A 76 -1.62 12.86 -10.37
N ILE A 77 -0.43 12.47 -9.90
CA ILE A 77 0.38 11.42 -10.51
C ILE A 77 -0.35 10.07 -10.45
N VAL A 78 -0.93 9.71 -9.30
CA VAL A 78 -1.68 8.45 -9.15
C VAL A 78 -2.90 8.43 -10.08
N ALA A 79 -3.63 9.54 -10.20
CA ALA A 79 -4.76 9.64 -11.11
C ALA A 79 -4.32 9.53 -12.58
N VAL A 80 -3.23 10.19 -12.99
CA VAL A 80 -2.70 10.11 -14.36
C VAL A 80 -2.17 8.71 -14.67
N VAL A 81 -1.48 8.05 -13.74
CA VAL A 81 -1.02 6.67 -13.91
C VAL A 81 -2.22 5.72 -13.98
N GLY A 82 -3.21 5.86 -13.10
CA GLY A 82 -4.42 5.02 -13.12
C GLY A 82 -5.25 5.19 -14.39
N ILE A 83 -5.49 6.44 -14.81
CA ILE A 83 -6.20 6.76 -16.06
C ILE A 83 -5.37 6.31 -17.27
N GLY A 84 -4.05 6.51 -17.24
CA GLY A 84 -3.13 6.04 -18.28
C GLY A 84 -3.14 4.51 -18.38
N SER A 85 -3.14 3.79 -17.27
CA SER A 85 -3.28 2.33 -17.26
C SER A 85 -4.68 1.86 -17.68
N TYR A 86 -5.72 2.65 -17.44
CA TYR A 86 -7.08 2.32 -17.86
C TYR A 86 -7.32 2.59 -19.35
N LEU A 87 -6.79 3.70 -19.87
CA LEU A 87 -7.00 4.14 -21.25
C LEU A 87 -5.94 3.59 -22.22
N LEU A 88 -4.68 3.44 -21.77
CA LEU A 88 -3.58 2.84 -22.53
C LEU A 88 -3.24 1.42 -22.04
N GLY A 89 -4.09 0.84 -21.19
CA GLY A 89 -3.99 -0.55 -20.82
C GLY A 89 -4.28 -1.45 -22.01
N ASP A 90 -3.28 -1.67 -22.86
CA ASP A 90 -3.10 -2.98 -23.49
C ASP A 90 -2.81 -3.96 -22.34
N THR A 91 -3.89 -4.35 -21.66
CA THR A 91 -3.88 -5.25 -20.51
C THR A 91 -3.39 -6.60 -20.98
N ASN A 92 -2.18 -6.98 -20.59
CA ASN A 92 -1.61 -8.30 -20.86
C ASN A 92 -1.67 -8.66 -22.35
N THR A 93 -0.53 -8.60 -23.02
CA THR A 93 -0.28 -9.57 -24.10
C THR A 93 -0.31 -10.95 -23.47
N HIS A 94 -1.51 -11.52 -23.26
CA HIS A 94 -1.71 -12.96 -23.14
C HIS A 94 -0.84 -13.55 -24.22
N ASN A 95 0.12 -14.38 -23.81
CA ASN A 95 1.22 -14.84 -24.66
C ASN A 95 0.64 -15.18 -26.04
N LYS A 96 0.75 -14.29 -27.03
CA LYS A 96 -0.06 -14.36 -28.26
C LYS A 96 0.12 -15.72 -28.95
N TRP A 97 1.32 -16.27 -28.80
CA TRP A 97 1.73 -17.59 -29.24
C TRP A 97 1.05 -18.73 -28.49
N TYR A 98 0.88 -18.63 -27.17
CA TYR A 98 0.08 -19.58 -26.40
C TYR A 98 -1.38 -19.57 -26.87
N GLN A 99 -2.01 -18.40 -26.98
CA GLN A 99 -3.40 -18.30 -27.43
C GLN A 99 -3.56 -18.85 -28.85
N LYS A 100 -2.63 -18.50 -29.76
CA LYS A 100 -2.60 -19.05 -31.13
C LYS A 100 -2.50 -20.57 -31.12
N GLY A 101 -1.67 -21.13 -30.25
CA GLY A 101 -1.60 -22.58 -30.02
C GLY A 101 -2.92 -23.16 -29.52
N TYR A 102 -3.48 -22.54 -28.48
CA TYR A 102 -4.74 -22.95 -27.85
C TYR A 102 -5.88 -23.02 -28.86
N ASP A 103 -6.01 -22.02 -29.73
CA ASP A 103 -7.04 -22.00 -30.76
C ASP A 103 -6.87 -23.15 -31.78
N ILE A 104 -5.62 -23.51 -32.14
CA ILE A 104 -5.32 -24.66 -33.01
C ILE A 104 -5.76 -25.96 -32.33
N GLY A 105 -5.39 -26.14 -31.06
CA GLY A 105 -5.74 -27.31 -30.26
C GLY A 105 -7.24 -27.44 -30.05
N TYR A 106 -7.88 -26.36 -29.61
CA TYR A 106 -9.32 -26.29 -29.40
C TYR A 106 -10.09 -26.54 -30.69
N ASN A 107 -9.61 -26.14 -31.87
CA ASN A 107 -10.29 -26.48 -33.12
C ASN A 107 -10.08 -27.94 -33.58
N THR A 108 -9.28 -28.73 -32.88
CA THR A 108 -9.00 -30.13 -33.21
C THR A 108 -9.86 -31.08 -32.36
N LYS A 109 -10.71 -31.89 -33.00
CA LYS A 109 -11.53 -32.93 -32.33
C LYS A 109 -10.74 -34.23 -32.22
N LYS A 110 -10.91 -34.94 -31.11
CA LYS A 110 -10.43 -36.33 -30.97
C LYS A 110 -11.03 -37.20 -32.07
N SER A 111 -10.19 -38.00 -32.73
CA SER A 111 -10.59 -38.88 -33.83
C SER A 111 -9.77 -40.17 -33.82
N VAL A 112 -10.08 -41.10 -34.73
CA VAL A 112 -9.28 -42.34 -34.90
C VAL A 112 -7.81 -42.03 -35.22
N VAL A 113 -7.53 -40.88 -35.83
CA VAL A 113 -6.16 -40.44 -36.19
C VAL A 113 -5.50 -39.63 -35.07
N TYR A 114 -6.30 -38.91 -34.26
CA TYR A 114 -5.82 -38.05 -33.18
C TYR A 114 -6.35 -38.56 -31.85
N THR A 115 -5.63 -39.51 -31.27
CA THR A 115 -5.99 -40.17 -30.01
C THR A 115 -5.52 -39.38 -28.79
N ASP A 116 -4.43 -38.63 -28.94
CA ASP A 116 -3.76 -37.87 -27.89
C ASP A 116 -3.38 -36.46 -28.37
N ALA A 117 -3.11 -35.57 -27.42
CA ALA A 117 -2.80 -34.18 -27.70
C ALA A 117 -1.48 -34.00 -28.46
N GLU A 118 -0.49 -34.85 -28.20
CA GLU A 118 0.82 -34.76 -28.83
C GLU A 118 0.73 -35.03 -30.34
N THR A 119 0.07 -36.12 -30.74
CA THR A 119 -0.15 -36.45 -32.15
C THR A 119 -1.06 -35.44 -32.85
N ALA A 120 -2.04 -34.88 -32.15
CA ALA A 120 -2.90 -33.82 -32.67
C ALA A 120 -2.12 -32.53 -32.95
N CYS A 121 -1.19 -32.16 -32.08
CA CYS A 121 -0.52 -30.86 -32.10
C CYS A 121 0.83 -30.84 -32.82
N ARG A 122 1.56 -31.96 -32.86
CA ARG A 122 2.95 -32.04 -33.36
C ARG A 122 3.14 -31.47 -34.76
N TRP A 123 2.22 -31.73 -35.68
CA TRP A 123 2.32 -31.23 -37.07
C TRP A 123 1.55 -29.93 -37.31
N ARG A 124 0.47 -29.68 -36.55
CA ARG A 124 -0.40 -28.51 -36.74
C ARG A 124 0.26 -27.20 -36.29
N THR A 125 1.18 -27.27 -35.34
CA THR A 125 1.86 -26.09 -34.81
C THR A 125 3.11 -25.70 -35.60
N LEU A 126 3.64 -26.57 -36.47
CA LEU A 126 4.89 -26.32 -37.21
C LEU A 126 4.81 -25.10 -38.14
N THR A 127 3.64 -24.83 -38.71
CA THR A 127 3.41 -23.67 -39.57
C THR A 127 2.92 -22.44 -38.80
N ALA A 128 2.82 -22.54 -37.47
CA ALA A 128 2.28 -21.46 -36.65
C ALA A 128 3.30 -20.33 -36.44
N VAL A 129 4.60 -20.58 -36.52
CA VAL A 129 5.68 -19.60 -36.33
C VAL A 129 6.62 -19.63 -37.53
N ASP A 130 7.02 -18.46 -38.03
CA ASP A 130 7.95 -18.37 -39.16
C ASP A 130 9.37 -18.83 -38.75
N PRO A 131 10.02 -19.72 -39.52
CA PRO A 131 11.36 -20.22 -39.21
C PRO A 131 12.44 -19.13 -39.17
N GLY A 132 12.24 -18.03 -39.90
CA GLY A 132 13.17 -16.89 -39.95
C GLY A 132 13.10 -15.96 -38.73
N GLU A 133 12.23 -16.25 -37.75
CA GLU A 133 12.02 -15.36 -36.62
C GLU A 133 13.06 -15.58 -35.49
N ASN A 134 13.63 -14.48 -34.98
CA ASN A 134 14.68 -14.49 -33.94
C ASN A 134 14.30 -15.25 -32.64
N LYS A 135 13.01 -15.45 -32.37
CA LYS A 135 12.51 -16.18 -31.19
C LYS A 135 11.70 -17.42 -31.55
N TYR A 136 11.97 -18.03 -32.71
CA TYR A 136 11.27 -19.22 -33.22
C TYR A 136 11.11 -20.31 -32.15
N GLN A 137 12.21 -20.74 -31.54
CA GLN A 137 12.21 -21.82 -30.54
C GLN A 137 11.31 -21.54 -29.33
N THR A 138 11.38 -20.33 -28.78
CA THR A 138 10.57 -19.95 -27.61
C THR A 138 9.09 -19.84 -27.98
N ARG A 139 8.79 -19.28 -29.15
CA ARG A 139 7.41 -19.12 -29.64
C ARG A 139 6.79 -20.47 -29.96
N MET A 140 7.52 -21.37 -30.60
CA MET A 140 7.08 -22.73 -30.87
C MET A 140 6.72 -23.48 -29.60
N ARG A 141 7.54 -23.38 -28.54
CA ARG A 141 7.20 -23.98 -27.23
C ARG A 141 5.92 -23.41 -26.63
N GLN A 142 5.65 -22.12 -26.83
CA GLN A 142 4.41 -21.50 -26.35
C GLN A 142 3.20 -21.96 -27.15
N VAL A 143 3.31 -22.04 -28.48
CA VAL A 143 2.26 -22.56 -29.36
C VAL A 143 1.96 -24.03 -29.06
N GLU A 144 3.00 -24.86 -28.91
CA GLU A 144 2.85 -26.28 -28.61
C GLU A 144 2.11 -26.50 -27.29
N LYS A 145 2.52 -25.80 -26.22
CA LYS A 145 1.83 -25.83 -24.92
C LYS A 145 0.37 -25.42 -25.05
N GLY A 146 0.10 -24.29 -25.72
CA GLY A 146 -1.27 -23.83 -25.95
C GLY A 146 -2.11 -24.89 -26.67
N CYS A 147 -1.58 -25.49 -27.73
CA CYS A 147 -2.30 -26.51 -28.50
C CYS A 147 -2.68 -27.73 -27.67
N ILE A 148 -1.76 -28.22 -26.84
CA ILE A 148 -2.03 -29.35 -25.95
C ILE A 148 -3.16 -29.00 -24.98
N ASP A 149 -3.09 -27.83 -24.35
CA ASP A 149 -4.10 -27.37 -23.40
C ASP A 149 -5.47 -27.22 -24.07
N GLY A 150 -5.54 -26.59 -25.25
CA GLY A 150 -6.79 -26.41 -25.99
C GLY A 150 -7.42 -27.71 -26.48
N PHE A 151 -6.60 -28.68 -26.91
CA PHE A 151 -7.09 -30.01 -27.29
C PHE A 151 -7.66 -30.77 -26.08
N ASN A 152 -6.96 -30.73 -24.95
CA ASN A 152 -7.39 -31.38 -23.73
C ASN A 152 -8.66 -30.75 -23.17
N ASP A 153 -8.79 -29.43 -23.21
CA ASP A 153 -9.98 -28.74 -22.72
C ASP A 153 -11.24 -29.11 -23.53
N ARG A 154 -11.13 -29.08 -24.86
CA ARG A 154 -12.26 -29.48 -25.73
C ARG A 154 -12.67 -30.94 -25.57
N ASN A 155 -11.71 -31.84 -25.45
CA ASN A 155 -11.98 -33.28 -25.47
C ASN A 155 -12.05 -33.91 -24.06
N GLY A 156 -11.64 -33.18 -23.03
CA GLY A 156 -11.65 -33.58 -21.62
C GLY A 156 -12.83 -33.03 -20.83
N THR A 157 -13.55 -32.01 -21.32
CA THR A 157 -14.83 -31.52 -20.75
C THR A 157 -16.01 -32.48 -20.97
N SER A 158 -15.76 -33.70 -21.45
CA SER A 158 -16.76 -34.78 -21.52
C SER A 158 -16.80 -35.58 -20.21
N THR A 159 -17.31 -34.96 -19.15
CA THR A 159 -17.86 -35.62 -17.96
C THR A 159 -19.22 -35.03 -17.69
#